data_AF-A0A2V7CMY5-F1
#
_entry.id   AF-A0A2V7CMY5-F1
#
_cell.length_a   1.000
_cell.length_b   1.000
_cell.length_c   1.000
_cell.angle_alpha   90.00
_cell.angle_beta   90.00
_cell.angle_gamma   90.00
#
_symmetry.space_group_name_H-M   'P 1'
#
loop_
_entity.id
_entity.type
_entity.pdbx_description
1 polymer ?
#
loop_
_entity_poly.entity_id
_entity_poly.type
_entity_poly.pdbx_seq_one_letter_code
_entity_poly.pdbx_strand_id
1 'polypeptide(L)'
;MVHFLIVLGLVASLFFGLACMSIHIHSKWHHQHGVTLPIRRWLVNEPTGTRYTMPHLIYQVWLNFVGAAVGWIAIIVLYQDLAAQPIGRMVNALTWSHWGLGLVGFVGMVGWLPATLSGLVNSLTVLGKAISDWLTSKLVS
;
A
#
# COMPACT_ATOMS: atom_id res chain seq x y z
N MET A 1 17.18 16.73 11.52
CA MET A 1 15.88 16.89 10.82
C MET A 1 15.33 15.58 10.28
N VAL A 2 16.10 14.72 9.62
CA VAL A 2 15.57 13.45 9.04
C VAL A 2 14.95 12.50 10.09
N HIS A 3 15.59 12.32 11.25
CA HIS A 3 15.04 11.51 12.34
C HIS A 3 13.68 12.00 12.85
N PHE A 4 13.45 13.32 12.86
CA PHE A 4 12.17 13.90 13.25
C PHE A 4 11.07 13.57 12.22
N LEU A 5 11.39 13.60 10.92
CA LEU A 5 10.45 13.22 9.86
C LEU A 5 10.10 11.73 9.90
N ILE A 6 11.05 10.85 10.25
CA ILE A 6 10.80 9.41 10.46
C ILE A 6 9.78 9.21 11.58
N VAL A 7 10.04 9.82 12.74
CA VAL A 7 9.16 9.68 13.92
C VAL A 7 7.79 10.27 13.60
N LEU A 8 7.72 11.43 12.96
CA LEU A 8 6.47 12.05 12.56
C LEU A 8 5.68 11.18 11.56
N GLY A 9 6.34 10.60 10.55
CA GLY A 9 5.73 9.70 9.57
C GLY A 9 5.20 8.42 10.20
N LEU A 10 5.95 7.81 11.13
CA LEU A 10 5.51 6.63 11.87
C LEU A 10 4.32 6.94 12.79
N VAL A 11 4.38 8.07 13.50
CA VAL A 11 3.29 8.53 14.36
C VAL A 11 2.04 8.85 13.55
N ALA A 12 2.17 9.55 12.43
CA ALA A 12 1.05 9.83 11.52
C ALA A 12 0.44 8.55 10.94
N SER A 13 1.27 7.58 10.57
CA SER A 13 0.81 6.27 10.08
C SER A 13 0.08 5.48 11.17
N LEU A 14 0.55 5.56 12.41
CA LEU A 14 -0.13 4.95 13.57
C LEU A 14 -1.50 5.59 13.81
N PHE A 15 -1.57 6.93 13.81
CA PHE A 15 -2.82 7.66 13.95
C PHE A 15 -3.79 7.36 12.80
N PHE A 16 -3.30 7.23 11.57
CA PHE A 16 -4.11 6.82 10.43
C PHE A 16 -4.70 5.41 10.63
N GLY A 17 -3.89 4.43 11.05
CA GLY A 17 -4.37 3.09 11.38
C GLY A 17 -5.42 3.07 12.50
N LEU A 18 -5.21 3.86 13.55
CA LEU A 18 -6.17 4.02 14.66
C LEU A 18 -7.45 4.72 14.23
N ALA A 19 -7.38 5.75 13.37
CA ALA A 19 -8.54 6.44 12.82
C ALA A 19 -9.39 5.51 11.95
N CYS A 20 -8.75 4.71 11.08
CA CYS A 20 -9.44 3.69 10.29
C CYS A 20 -10.15 2.66 11.19
N MET A 21 -9.49 2.19 12.24
CA MET A 21 -10.11 1.29 13.23
C MET A 21 -11.28 1.92 13.97
N SER A 22 -11.15 3.18 14.40
CA SER A 22 -12.19 3.93 15.10
C SER A 22 -13.45 4.12 14.25
N ILE A 23 -13.29 4.57 12.99
CA ILE A 23 -14.39 4.72 12.04
C ILE A 23 -15.12 3.39 11.84
N HIS A 24 -14.38 2.27 11.79
CA HIS A 24 -14.97 0.95 11.64
C HIS A 24 -15.75 0.49 12.87
N ILE A 25 -15.18 0.62 14.07
CA ILE A 25 -15.87 0.28 15.34
C ILE A 25 -17.14 1.11 15.47
N HIS A 26 -17.06 2.41 15.18
CA HIS A 26 -18.19 3.32 15.27
C HIS A 26 -19.28 2.98 14.24
N SER A 27 -18.89 2.60 13.02
CA SER A 27 -19.80 2.12 11.98
C SER A 27 -20.54 0.84 12.41
N LYS A 28 -19.83 -0.11 13.05
CA LYS A 28 -20.43 -1.37 13.55
C LYS A 28 -21.44 -1.11 14.68
N TRP A 29 -21.12 -0.20 15.59
CA TRP A 29 -22.00 0.19 16.70
C TRP A 29 -23.32 0.78 16.17
N HIS A 30 -23.25 1.68 15.19
CA HIS A 30 -24.45 2.26 14.58
C HIS A 30 -25.30 1.23 13.81
N HIS A 31 -24.68 0.23 13.21
CA HIS A 31 -25.40 -0.86 12.53
C HIS A 31 -26.21 -1.73 13.50
N GLN A 32 -25.70 -1.98 14.71
CA GLN A 32 -26.44 -2.72 15.74
C GLN A 32 -27.64 -1.93 16.29
N HIS A 33 -27.62 -0.60 16.15
CA HIS A 33 -28.66 0.30 16.64
C HIS A 33 -29.54 0.89 15.50
N GLY A 34 -29.49 0.32 14.29
CA GLY A 34 -30.38 0.69 13.19
C GLY A 34 -30.09 2.03 12.50
N VAL A 35 -28.95 2.67 12.79
CA VAL A 35 -28.57 3.96 12.19
C VAL A 35 -27.69 3.71 10.97
N THR A 36 -28.25 3.82 9.77
CA THR A 36 -27.48 3.73 8.52
C THR A 36 -26.71 5.03 8.25
N LEU A 37 -25.41 5.05 8.55
CA LEU A 37 -24.52 6.14 8.15
C LEU A 37 -24.28 6.13 6.61
N PRO A 38 -24.23 7.30 5.94
CA PRO A 38 -23.99 7.40 4.49
C PRO A 38 -22.60 6.90 4.05
N ILE A 39 -21.65 6.77 4.99
CA ILE A 39 -20.31 6.17 4.79
C ILE A 39 -20.43 4.72 4.25
N ARG A 40 -21.54 4.03 4.56
CA ARG A 40 -21.79 2.65 4.12
C ARG A 40 -21.86 2.54 2.60
N ARG A 41 -22.34 3.54 1.85
CA ARG A 41 -22.37 3.45 0.37
C ARG A 41 -20.97 3.32 -0.24
N TRP A 42 -19.96 3.95 0.35
CA TRP A 42 -18.58 3.85 -0.14
C TRP A 42 -17.92 2.51 0.21
N LEU A 43 -18.25 1.91 1.36
CA LEU A 43 -17.73 0.61 1.78
C LEU A 43 -18.53 -0.60 1.28
N VAL A 44 -19.79 -0.42 0.89
CA VAL A 44 -20.73 -1.51 0.52
C VAL A 44 -21.08 -1.53 -0.97
N ASN A 45 -20.56 -0.60 -1.77
CA ASN A 45 -20.61 -0.72 -3.24
C ASN A 45 -19.61 -1.75 -3.80
N GLU A 46 -18.99 -2.58 -2.96
CA GLU A 46 -18.39 -3.84 -3.42
C GLU A 46 -19.50 -4.86 -3.75
N PRO A 47 -19.41 -5.58 -4.87
CA PRO A 47 -20.45 -6.49 -5.33
C PRO A 47 -20.64 -7.62 -4.32
N THR A 48 -21.75 -7.54 -3.58
CA THR A 48 -22.51 -8.66 -2.99
C THR A 48 -21.71 -9.81 -2.35
N GLY A 49 -21.50 -9.75 -1.03
CA GLY A 49 -21.56 -10.95 -0.19
C GLY A 49 -20.33 -11.30 0.66
N THR A 50 -19.19 -10.64 0.50
CA THR A 50 -18.00 -10.92 1.31
C THR A 50 -18.11 -10.25 2.68
N ARG A 51 -18.64 -10.97 3.67
CA ARG A 51 -18.47 -10.60 5.09
C ARG A 51 -16.98 -10.72 5.43
N TYR A 52 -16.24 -9.62 5.40
CA TYR A 52 -14.88 -9.60 5.92
C TYR A 52 -14.88 -10.00 7.39
N THR A 53 -14.14 -11.06 7.72
CA THR A 53 -13.96 -11.49 9.11
C THR A 53 -13.09 -10.46 9.83
N MET A 54 -13.32 -10.22 11.13
CA MET A 54 -12.53 -9.27 11.93
C MET A 54 -11.00 -9.43 11.78
N PRO A 55 -10.45 -10.67 11.72
CA PRO A 55 -9.03 -10.86 11.46
C PRO A 55 -8.57 -10.28 10.11
N HIS A 56 -9.39 -10.36 9.06
CA HIS A 56 -9.06 -9.86 7.73
C HIS A 56 -8.95 -8.32 7.71
N LEU A 57 -9.83 -7.65 8.45
CA LEU A 57 -9.80 -6.19 8.60
C LEU A 57 -8.58 -5.71 9.39
N ILE A 58 -8.26 -6.37 10.51
CA ILE A 58 -7.06 -6.07 11.29
C ILE A 58 -5.81 -6.26 10.42
N TYR A 59 -5.79 -7.33 9.62
CA TYR A 59 -4.71 -7.61 8.69
C TYR A 59 -4.57 -6.52 7.61
N GLN A 60 -5.67 -6.03 7.03
CA GLN A 60 -5.64 -4.92 6.06
C GLN A 60 -5.12 -3.61 6.69
N VAL A 61 -5.56 -3.25 7.89
CA VAL A 61 -5.09 -2.04 8.58
C VAL A 61 -3.60 -2.15 8.89
N TRP A 62 -3.14 -3.31 9.36
CA TRP A 62 -1.73 -3.56 9.63
C TRP A 62 -0.88 -3.53 8.37
N LEU A 63 -1.34 -4.14 7.28
CA LEU A 63 -0.65 -4.09 6.01
C LEU A 63 -0.56 -2.67 5.45
N ASN A 64 -1.63 -1.88 5.56
CA ASN A 64 -1.60 -0.47 5.15
C ASN A 64 -0.62 0.34 6.01
N PHE A 65 -0.55 0.09 7.32
CA PHE A 65 0.44 0.69 8.21
C PHE A 65 1.88 0.31 7.80
N VAL A 66 2.15 -0.98 7.56
CA VAL A 66 3.47 -1.45 7.11
C VAL A 66 3.82 -0.85 5.75
N GLY A 67 2.87 -0.80 4.81
CA GLY A 67 3.02 -0.14 3.52
C GLY A 67 3.38 1.34 3.64
N ALA A 68 2.68 2.06 4.52
CA ALA A 68 2.96 3.47 4.81
C ALA A 68 4.35 3.67 5.42
N ALA A 69 4.73 2.85 6.40
CA ALA A 69 6.06 2.90 7.01
C ALA A 69 7.18 2.67 5.97
N VAL A 70 7.03 1.63 5.12
CA VAL A 70 7.97 1.35 4.03
C VAL A 70 8.01 2.50 3.02
N GLY A 71 6.85 3.08 2.68
CA GLY A 71 6.75 4.23 1.79
C GLY A 71 7.53 5.45 2.29
N TRP A 72 7.36 5.79 3.57
CA TRP A 72 8.10 6.87 4.21
C TRP A 72 9.62 6.61 4.19
N ILE A 73 10.05 5.40 4.53
CA ILE A 73 11.48 5.02 4.49
C ILE A 73 12.04 5.18 3.07
N ALA A 74 11.32 4.74 2.04
CA ALA A 74 11.76 4.86 0.65
C ALA A 74 11.91 6.32 0.21
N ILE A 75 10.98 7.21 0.58
CA ILE A 75 11.09 8.65 0.30
C ILE A 75 12.26 9.28 1.04
N ILE A 76 12.55 8.86 2.27
CA ILE A 76 13.68 9.38 3.03
C ILE A 76 15.01 8.98 2.39
N VAL A 77 15.14 7.72 1.99
CA VAL A 77 16.34 7.25 1.27
C VAL A 77 16.52 8.05 -0.02
N LEU A 78 15.44 8.24 -0.78
CA LEU A 78 15.45 9.05 -1.99
C LEU A 78 15.87 10.50 -1.70
N TYR A 79 15.33 11.11 -0.65
CA TYR A 79 15.68 12.46 -0.25
C TYR A 79 17.15 12.58 0.17
N GLN A 80 17.67 11.63 0.95
CA GLN A 80 19.06 11.63 1.38
C GLN A 80 20.02 11.51 0.20
N ASP A 81 19.73 10.62 -0.74
CA ASP A 81 20.56 10.39 -1.91
C ASP A 81 20.57 11.62 -2.83
N LEU A 82 19.41 12.23 -3.07
CA LEU A 82 19.29 13.45 -3.86
C LEU A 82 19.92 14.66 -3.15
N ALA A 83 19.75 14.79 -1.83
CA ALA A 83 20.31 15.91 -1.07
C ALA A 83 21.85 15.86 -0.96
N ALA A 84 22.46 14.69 -1.15
CA ALA A 84 23.92 14.54 -1.23
C ALA A 84 24.50 15.04 -2.57
N GLN A 85 23.66 15.24 -3.59
CA GLN A 85 24.09 15.71 -4.90
C GLN A 85 24.32 17.25 -4.89
N PRO A 86 25.38 17.74 -5.57
CA PRO A 86 25.57 19.18 -5.73
C PRO A 86 24.43 19.80 -6.56
N ILE A 87 23.94 20.97 -6.14
CA ILE A 87 22.71 21.65 -6.60
C ILE A 87 22.60 21.78 -8.14
N GLY A 88 23.72 21.84 -8.86
CA GLY A 88 23.75 21.93 -10.33
C GLY A 88 23.72 20.61 -11.09
N ARG A 89 23.75 19.44 -10.43
CA ARG A 89 23.80 18.11 -11.08
C ARG A 89 22.63 17.19 -10.77
N MET A 90 21.68 17.62 -9.94
CA MET A 90 20.53 16.81 -9.49
C MET A 90 19.77 16.15 -10.65
N VAL A 91 19.49 16.89 -11.72
CA VAL A 91 18.69 16.37 -12.85
C VAL A 91 19.43 15.28 -13.63
N ASN A 92 20.75 15.39 -13.75
CA ASN A 92 21.57 14.37 -14.43
C ASN A 92 21.89 13.17 -13.53
N ALA A 93 21.67 13.31 -12.21
CA ALA A 93 21.88 12.24 -11.24
C ALA A 93 20.65 11.33 -11.07
N LEU A 94 19.48 11.72 -11.60
CA LEU A 94 18.29 10.89 -11.54
C LEU A 94 18.49 9.62 -12.39
N THR A 95 18.64 8.50 -11.71
CA THR A 95 18.65 7.17 -12.32
C THR A 95 17.27 6.51 -12.23
N TRP A 96 17.06 5.41 -12.94
CA TRP A 96 15.83 4.61 -12.85
C TRP A 96 15.52 4.12 -11.43
N SER A 97 16.52 3.92 -10.57
CA SER A 97 16.29 3.52 -9.18
C SER A 97 15.61 4.62 -8.36
N HIS A 98 15.88 5.90 -8.66
CA HIS A 98 15.23 7.03 -8.00
C HIS A 98 13.73 7.09 -8.32
N TRP A 99 13.38 6.86 -9.59
CA TRP A 99 11.98 6.76 -10.02
C TRP A 99 11.26 5.57 -9.36
N GLY A 100 11.94 4.42 -9.28
CA GLY A 100 11.43 3.25 -8.56
C GLY A 100 11.18 3.53 -7.08
N LEU A 101 12.15 4.13 -6.38
CA LEU A 101 12.02 4.53 -4.98
C LEU A 101 10.91 5.57 -4.76
N GLY A 102 10.78 6.55 -5.67
CA GLY A 102 9.72 7.55 -5.62
C GLY A 102 8.33 6.92 -5.76
N LEU A 103 8.17 5.98 -6.70
CA LEU A 103 6.92 5.27 -6.92
C LEU A 103 6.57 4.35 -5.74
N VAL A 104 7.53 3.56 -5.25
CA VAL A 104 7.37 2.72 -4.06
C VAL A 104 7.05 3.57 -2.84
N GLY A 105 7.74 4.70 -2.69
CA GLY A 105 7.51 5.67 -1.63
C GLY A 105 6.08 6.22 -1.64
N PHE A 106 5.62 6.68 -2.80
CA PHE A 106 4.28 7.21 -2.99
C PHE A 106 3.19 6.17 -2.74
N VAL A 107 3.28 5.01 -3.40
CA VAL A 107 2.30 3.92 -3.25
C VAL A 107 2.29 3.38 -1.82
N GLY A 108 3.46 3.34 -1.17
CA GLY A 108 3.64 3.03 0.24
C GLY A 108 2.88 3.99 1.14
N MET A 109 3.18 5.30 1.06
CA MET A 109 2.56 6.32 1.92
C MET A 109 1.03 6.36 1.82
N VAL A 110 0.47 6.07 0.66
CA VAL A 110 -0.99 6.02 0.45
C VAL A 110 -1.62 4.71 1.01
N GLY A 111 -0.78 3.77 1.46
CA GLY A 111 -1.22 2.47 1.99
C GLY A 111 -1.64 1.49 0.90
N TRP A 112 -1.31 1.76 -0.37
CA TRP A 112 -1.71 0.92 -1.50
C TRP A 112 -0.67 -0.15 -1.87
N LEU A 113 0.50 -0.12 -1.22
CA LEU A 113 1.59 -1.05 -1.48
C LEU A 113 1.19 -2.53 -1.34
N PRO A 114 0.45 -2.95 -0.30
CA PRO A 114 0.08 -4.36 -0.17
C PRO A 114 -0.86 -4.83 -1.28
N ALA A 115 -1.83 -3.99 -1.69
CA ALA A 115 -2.75 -4.28 -2.78
C ALA A 115 -2.04 -4.30 -4.14
N THR A 116 -1.07 -3.41 -4.33
CA THR A 116 -0.27 -3.35 -5.55
C THR A 116 0.65 -4.57 -5.66
N LEU A 117 1.26 -4.98 -4.54
CA LEU A 117 2.11 -6.18 -4.48
C LEU A 117 1.31 -7.47 -4.68
N SER A 118 0.12 -7.60 -4.09
CA SER A 118 -0.71 -8.78 -4.31
C SER A 118 -1.17 -8.89 -5.77
N GLY A 119 -1.56 -7.77 -6.39
CA GLY A 119 -1.86 -7.71 -7.82
C GLY A 119 -0.66 -8.09 -8.69
N LEU A 120 0.54 -7.63 -8.33
CA LEU A 120 1.77 -7.99 -9.04
C LEU A 120 2.08 -9.49 -8.93
N VAL A 121 2.01 -10.06 -7.72
CA VAL A 121 2.24 -11.49 -7.50
C VAL A 121 1.25 -12.34 -8.29
N ASN A 122 -0.03 -11.96 -8.31
CA ASN A 122 -1.05 -12.63 -9.12
C ASN A 122 -0.74 -12.54 -10.62
N SER A 123 -0.29 -11.37 -11.09
CA SER A 123 0.07 -11.19 -12.49
C SER A 123 1.29 -12.03 -12.89
N LEU A 124 2.31 -12.09 -12.03
CA LEU A 124 3.52 -12.89 -12.23
C LEU A 124 3.23 -14.39 -12.21
N THR A 125 2.35 -14.85 -11.33
CA THR A 125 1.94 -16.26 -11.29
C THR A 125 1.16 -16.65 -12.54
N VAL A 126 0.26 -15.79 -13.04
CA VAL A 126 -0.44 -16.00 -14.31
C VAL A 126 0.54 -16.03 -15.49
N LEU A 127 1.49 -15.10 -15.54
CA LEU A 127 2.52 -15.06 -16.58
C LEU A 127 3.39 -16.34 -16.55
N GLY A 128 3.85 -16.75 -15.37
CA GLY A 128 4.63 -17.98 -15.20
C GLY A 128 3.87 -19.22 -15.67
N LYS A 129 2.56 -19.29 -15.36
CA LYS A 129 1.70 -20.36 -15.86
C LYS A 129 1.58 -20.34 -17.38
N ALA A 130 1.35 -19.18 -17.99
CA ALA A 130 1.25 -19.04 -19.44
C ALA A 130 2.55 -19.47 -20.15
N ILE A 131 3.72 -19.13 -19.60
CA ILE A 131 5.01 -19.55 -20.13
C ILE A 131 5.17 -21.08 -20.02
N SER A 132 4.81 -21.66 -18.87
CA SER A 132 4.85 -23.12 -18.66
C SER A 132 3.94 -23.87 -19.64
N ASP A 133 2.71 -23.39 -19.83
CA ASP A 133 1.73 -23.99 -20.75
C ASP A 133 2.21 -23.87 -22.22
N TRP A 134 2.83 -22.75 -22.59
CA TRP A 134 3.44 -22.59 -23.91
C TRP A 134 4.63 -23.55 -24.11
N LEU A 135 5.53 -23.67 -23.14
CA LEU A 135 6.69 -24.56 -23.22
C LEU A 135 6.26 -26.03 -23.36
N THR A 136 5.30 -26.47 -22.54
CA THR A 136 4.76 -27.84 -22.63
C THR A 136 4.11 -28.10 -23.99
N SER A 137 3.38 -27.13 -24.57
CA SER A 137 2.79 -27.27 -25.91
C SER A 137 3.83 -27.48 -27.02
N LYS A 138 5.06 -26.97 -26.86
CA LYS A 138 6.16 -27.12 -27.82
C LYS A 138 6.97 -28.39 -27.66
N LEU A 139 6.92 -29.03 -26.49
CA LEU A 139 7.65 -30.26 -26.19
C LEU A 139 6.84 -31.51 -26.53
N VAL A 140 5.51 -31.40 -26.57
CA VAL A 140 4.59 -32.50 -26.92
C VAL A 140 4.29 -32.55 -28.43
N SER A 141 4.65 -31.51 -29.19
CA SER A 141 4.58 -31.45 -30.66
C SER A 141 5.84 -32.00 -31.32
#